data_AF-S7V5U1-F1
#
_entry.id   AF-S7V5U1-F1
#
_cell.length_a   1.000
_cell.length_b   1.000
_cell.length_c   1.000
_cell.angle_alpha   90.00
_cell.angle_beta   90.00
_cell.angle_gamma   90.00
#
_symmetry.space_group_name_H-M   'P 1'
#
loop_
_entity.id
_entity.type
_entity.pdbx_description
1 polymer ?
#
loop_
_entity_poly.entity_id
_entity_poly.type
_entity_poly.pdbx_seq_one_letter_code
_entity_poly.pdbx_strand_id
1 'polypeptide(L)'
;MALWTIAFYNPILTKAQSEGLKIGAATKIITPELDSWVQGAGVPKKASSVRDELEANGLYFSKGDFQLLMVSCDFAGIEPDLNVRLREAMGAATGILPRDILISSTHTHGGPSLLKTNYLMPLDTAYMKDLLPWMVALAKEAVAAAQPGKIGWAEGETQIGYNRRLTWADGSHSMHGDASRKDFAGLEGPDDPQHLAMFAADFKGKPFVYTLPQYYPSHNFLCRWCFFS
;
A
#
# COMPACT_ATOMS: atom_id res chain seq x y z
N MET A 1 2.90 42.83 -27.78
CA MET A 1 2.33 41.48 -27.61
C MET A 1 1.90 41.39 -26.15
N ALA A 2 0.61 41.53 -25.87
CA ALA A 2 0.07 41.63 -24.51
C ALA A 2 -0.14 40.24 -23.92
N LEU A 3 0.50 39.95 -22.79
CA LEU A 3 0.29 38.73 -22.00
C LEU A 3 -0.96 38.92 -21.14
N TRP A 4 -2.00 38.13 -21.43
CA TRP A 4 -3.19 38.04 -20.60
C TRP A 4 -2.94 37.02 -19.48
N THR A 5 -2.73 37.50 -18.26
CA THR A 5 -2.77 36.65 -17.07
C THR A 5 -4.23 36.43 -16.68
N ILE A 6 -4.76 35.23 -16.92
CA ILE A 6 -6.08 34.85 -16.43
C ILE A 6 -5.94 34.51 -14.94
N ALA A 7 -6.30 35.46 -14.08
CA ALA A 7 -6.50 35.20 -12.66
C ALA A 7 -7.91 34.64 -12.46
N PHE A 8 -8.04 33.37 -12.08
CA PHE A 8 -9.30 32.82 -11.61
C PHE A 8 -9.57 33.31 -10.18
N TYR A 9 -10.36 34.38 -10.07
CA TYR A 9 -10.91 34.84 -8.79
C TYR A 9 -12.16 34.00 -8.49
N ASN A 10 -12.07 33.04 -7.58
CA ASN A 10 -13.22 32.23 -7.15
C ASN A 10 -13.64 32.67 -5.73
N PRO A 11 -14.72 33.47 -5.58
CA PRO A 11 -15.08 34.10 -4.30
C PRO A 11 -15.87 33.18 -3.33
N ILE A 12 -15.83 31.86 -3.50
CA ILE A 12 -16.46 30.91 -2.55
C ILE A 12 -15.39 30.29 -1.66
N LEU A 13 -14.76 31.14 -0.84
CA LEU A 13 -13.94 30.71 0.30
C LEU A 13 -14.88 30.53 1.50
N THR A 14 -15.69 29.48 1.49
CA THR A 14 -16.38 29.00 2.69
C THR A 14 -15.33 28.59 3.73
N LYS A 15 -15.66 28.75 5.01
CA LYS A 15 -14.89 28.44 6.24
C LYS A 15 -13.91 27.24 6.17
N ALA A 16 -14.12 26.26 5.30
CA ALA A 16 -13.25 25.11 5.05
C ALA A 16 -11.82 25.48 4.58
N GLN A 17 -11.57 26.71 4.11
CA GLN A 17 -10.24 27.14 3.69
C GLN A 17 -9.35 27.61 4.86
N SER A 18 -9.90 27.85 6.06
CA SER A 18 -9.09 28.32 7.19
C SER A 18 -8.34 27.21 7.92
N GLU A 19 -8.75 25.95 7.77
CA GLU A 19 -8.03 24.82 8.33
C GLU A 19 -7.10 24.23 7.27
N GLY A 20 -5.79 24.41 7.49
CA GLY A 20 -4.77 23.77 6.67
C GLY A 20 -4.88 22.25 6.76
N LEU A 21 -4.53 21.56 5.68
CA LEU A 21 -4.42 20.09 5.66
C LEU A 21 -3.42 19.67 6.74
N LYS A 22 -3.83 18.74 7.61
CA LYS A 22 -2.94 18.07 8.54
C LYS A 22 -2.59 16.69 7.99
N ILE A 23 -1.34 16.30 8.18
CA ILE A 23 -0.78 15.06 7.69
C ILE A 23 0.00 14.42 8.82
N GLY A 24 -0.27 13.16 9.10
CA GLY A 24 0.42 12.38 10.13
C GLY A 24 0.90 11.06 9.55
N ALA A 25 2.00 10.56 10.10
CA ALA A 25 2.66 9.36 9.62
C ALA A 25 3.15 8.50 10.78
N ALA A 26 3.10 7.18 10.59
CA ALA A 26 3.66 6.23 11.54
C ALA A 26 4.06 4.92 10.84
N THR A 27 5.01 4.21 11.45
CA THR A 27 5.44 2.87 11.02
C THR A 27 5.35 1.93 12.20
N LYS A 28 4.86 0.72 11.95
CA LYS A 28 4.86 -0.38 12.90
C LYS A 28 5.59 -1.57 12.29
N ILE A 29 6.53 -2.13 13.04
CA ILE A 29 7.10 -3.44 12.72
C ILE A 29 6.04 -4.51 12.97
N ILE A 30 5.81 -5.35 11.97
CA ILE A 30 4.80 -6.40 11.92
C ILE A 30 5.43 -7.73 11.48
N THR A 31 6.72 -7.91 11.76
CA THR A 31 7.41 -9.17 11.47
C THR A 31 6.83 -10.29 12.33
N PRO A 32 6.41 -11.43 11.73
CA PRO A 32 5.96 -12.57 12.50
C PRO A 32 7.12 -13.22 13.25
N GLU A 33 6.80 -13.89 14.35
CA GLU A 33 7.76 -14.75 15.05
C GLU A 33 8.20 -15.92 14.15
N LEU A 34 9.32 -16.56 14.52
CA LEU A 34 9.69 -17.83 13.89
C LEU A 34 8.59 -18.88 14.11
N ASP A 35 8.54 -19.87 13.22
CA ASP A 35 7.50 -20.90 13.16
C ASP A 35 6.08 -20.44 12.76
N SER A 36 5.87 -19.14 12.51
CA SER A 36 4.67 -18.62 11.84
C SER A 36 4.50 -19.15 10.44
N TRP A 37 3.25 -19.25 9.97
CA TRP A 37 2.97 -19.66 8.60
C TRP A 37 3.29 -18.53 7.63
N VAL A 38 4.02 -18.85 6.55
CA VAL A 38 4.42 -17.86 5.54
C VAL A 38 3.57 -18.01 4.27
N GLN A 39 3.11 -16.90 3.70
CA GLN A 39 2.35 -16.87 2.45
C GLN A 39 3.26 -17.09 1.22
N GLY A 40 3.77 -18.31 1.04
CA GLY A 40 4.50 -18.68 -0.17
C GLY A 40 3.62 -18.81 -1.42
N ALA A 41 4.24 -18.87 -2.60
CA ALA A 41 3.58 -19.11 -3.88
C ALA A 41 3.33 -20.62 -4.19
N GLY A 42 3.20 -21.45 -3.16
CA GLY A 42 3.15 -22.90 -3.35
C GLY A 42 2.92 -23.69 -2.06
N VAL A 43 3.92 -24.48 -1.66
CA VAL A 43 3.85 -25.43 -0.53
C VAL A 43 3.82 -24.68 0.81
N PRO A 44 3.00 -25.11 1.77
CA PRO A 44 3.01 -24.57 3.13
C PRO A 44 4.40 -24.65 3.74
N LYS A 45 4.87 -23.51 4.26
CA LYS A 45 6.15 -23.41 4.95
C LYS A 45 6.01 -22.51 6.17
N LYS A 46 6.88 -22.75 7.13
CA LYS A 46 7.01 -21.91 8.32
C LYS A 46 8.23 -20.99 8.22
N ALA A 47 8.17 -19.86 8.90
CA ALA A 47 9.27 -18.93 9.00
C ALA A 47 10.44 -19.56 9.77
N SER A 48 11.59 -19.70 9.11
CA SER A 48 12.82 -20.23 9.71
C SER A 48 13.90 -19.16 9.92
N SER A 49 13.71 -17.98 9.33
CA SER A 49 14.59 -16.82 9.46
C SER A 49 13.86 -15.56 9.04
N VAL A 50 14.32 -14.42 9.54
CA VAL A 50 13.91 -13.08 9.11
C VAL A 50 15.09 -12.47 8.36
N ARG A 51 14.86 -12.09 7.09
CA ARG A 51 15.87 -11.37 6.30
C ARG A 51 15.78 -9.87 6.53
N ASP A 52 14.56 -9.35 6.42
CA ASP A 52 14.22 -7.94 6.55
C ASP A 52 12.96 -7.83 7.41
N GLU A 53 12.86 -6.74 8.17
CA GLU A 53 11.64 -6.44 8.92
C GLU A 53 10.47 -6.15 7.97
N LEU A 54 9.28 -6.62 8.33
CA LEU A 54 8.02 -6.31 7.67
C LEU A 54 7.38 -5.11 8.36
N GLU A 55 6.82 -4.19 7.58
CA GLU A 55 6.26 -2.94 8.09
C GLU A 55 4.77 -2.77 7.73
N ALA A 56 4.03 -2.19 8.66
CA ALA A 56 2.77 -1.50 8.40
C ALA A 56 3.02 0.00 8.49
N ASN A 57 2.74 0.73 7.41
CA ASN A 57 3.00 2.14 7.29
C ASN A 57 1.69 2.91 7.12
N GLY A 58 1.40 3.81 8.05
CA GLY A 58 0.16 4.58 8.10
C GLY A 58 0.39 6.04 7.68
N LEU A 59 -0.42 6.54 6.76
CA LEU A 59 -0.48 7.94 6.33
C LEU A 59 -1.88 8.49 6.56
N TYR A 60 -1.98 9.44 7.47
CA TYR A 60 -3.22 10.08 7.87
C TYR A 60 -3.34 11.48 7.28
N PHE A 61 -4.54 11.84 6.86
CA PHE A 61 -4.92 13.17 6.38
C PHE A 61 -6.13 13.68 7.12
N SER A 62 -6.15 14.97 7.46
CA SER A 62 -7.38 15.62 7.92
C SER A 62 -7.50 17.09 7.53
N LYS A 63 -8.75 17.52 7.29
CA LYS A 63 -9.11 18.91 6.99
C LYS A 63 -10.59 19.16 7.31
N GLY A 64 -10.88 19.94 8.36
CA GLY A 64 -12.25 20.04 8.87
C GLY A 64 -12.78 18.66 9.26
N ASP A 65 -13.96 18.31 8.76
CA ASP A 65 -14.60 17.01 9.01
C ASP A 65 -14.02 15.85 8.19
N PHE A 66 -13.18 16.14 7.18
CA PHE A 66 -12.54 15.12 6.36
C PHE A 66 -11.40 14.46 7.14
N GLN A 67 -11.41 13.12 7.14
CA GLN A 67 -10.33 12.28 7.65
C GLN A 67 -10.11 11.11 6.68
N LEU A 68 -8.85 10.72 6.46
CA LEU A 68 -8.49 9.55 5.66
C LEU A 68 -7.22 8.94 6.26
N LEU A 69 -7.23 7.62 6.49
CA LEU A 69 -6.05 6.86 6.86
C LEU A 69 -5.75 5.84 5.77
N MET A 70 -4.60 5.97 5.13
CA MET A 70 -4.06 4.98 4.22
C MET A 70 -3.02 4.16 4.96
N VAL A 71 -3.12 2.84 4.87
CA VAL A 71 -2.18 1.91 5.48
C VAL A 71 -1.69 0.97 4.40
N SER A 72 -0.37 0.78 4.31
CA SER A 72 0.18 -0.32 3.53
C SER A 72 0.99 -1.24 4.40
N CYS A 73 0.80 -2.53 4.16
CA CYS A 73 1.43 -3.57 4.93
C CYS A 73 2.24 -4.50 4.06
N ASP A 74 3.34 -4.99 4.60
CA ASP A 74 4.14 -6.04 3.98
C ASP A 74 3.51 -7.43 4.10
N PHE A 75 2.39 -7.60 3.38
CA PHE A 75 1.65 -8.85 3.25
C PHE A 75 1.50 -9.26 1.79
N ALA A 76 1.21 -10.53 1.56
CA ALA A 76 0.69 -11.00 0.27
C ALA A 76 -0.74 -10.48 0.02
N GLY A 77 -1.57 -10.47 1.06
CA GLY A 77 -2.97 -10.09 1.00
C GLY A 77 -3.61 -10.37 2.34
N ILE A 78 -4.87 -10.01 2.50
CA ILE A 78 -5.59 -10.12 3.78
C ILE A 78 -6.98 -10.67 3.51
N GLU A 79 -7.45 -11.62 4.32
CA GLU A 79 -8.84 -12.06 4.31
C GLU A 79 -9.82 -10.88 4.48
N PRO A 80 -10.93 -10.83 3.71
CA PRO A 80 -11.90 -9.75 3.79
C PRO A 80 -12.43 -9.50 5.21
N ASP A 81 -12.74 -10.56 5.96
CA ASP A 81 -13.26 -10.45 7.33
C ASP A 81 -12.23 -9.83 8.29
N LEU A 82 -10.95 -10.17 8.11
CA LEU A 82 -9.87 -9.56 8.88
C LEU A 82 -9.72 -8.08 8.52
N ASN A 83 -9.79 -7.72 7.23
CA ASN A 83 -9.75 -6.33 6.78
C ASN A 83 -10.85 -5.48 7.44
N VAL A 84 -12.10 -5.97 7.43
CA VAL A 84 -13.23 -5.29 8.09
C VAL A 84 -12.95 -5.07 9.57
N ARG A 85 -12.56 -6.13 10.30
CA ARG A 85 -12.26 -6.05 11.73
C ARG A 85 -11.15 -5.07 12.07
N LEU A 86 -10.09 -5.03 11.26
CA LEU A 86 -8.98 -4.10 11.44
C LEU A 86 -9.46 -2.65 11.26
N ARG A 87 -10.24 -2.36 10.21
CA ARG A 87 -10.79 -1.02 9.96
C ARG A 87 -11.74 -0.56 11.05
N GLU A 88 -12.61 -1.44 11.52
CA GLU A 88 -13.52 -1.14 12.64
C GLU A 88 -12.75 -0.84 13.93
N ALA A 89 -11.76 -1.66 14.27
CA ALA A 89 -10.96 -1.47 15.48
C ALA A 89 -10.13 -0.18 15.42
N MET A 90 -9.46 0.09 14.29
CA MET A 90 -8.72 1.34 14.09
C MET A 90 -9.64 2.55 14.13
N GLY A 91 -10.81 2.47 13.49
CA GLY A 91 -11.79 3.55 13.48
C GLY A 91 -12.34 3.85 14.87
N ALA A 92 -12.70 2.82 15.64
CA ALA A 92 -13.14 2.97 17.02
C ALA A 92 -12.08 3.62 17.92
N ALA A 93 -10.80 3.35 17.68
CA ALA A 93 -9.70 3.88 18.48
C ALA A 93 -9.27 5.32 18.12
N THR A 94 -9.62 5.79 16.91
CA THR A 94 -9.14 7.07 16.36
C THR A 94 -10.25 8.07 16.07
N GLY A 95 -11.50 7.61 15.94
CA GLY A 95 -12.62 8.43 15.47
C GLY A 95 -12.75 8.52 13.95
N ILE A 96 -11.85 7.88 13.20
CA ILE A 96 -11.94 7.79 11.74
C ILE A 96 -13.05 6.81 11.38
N LEU A 97 -13.91 7.15 10.42
CA LEU A 97 -14.92 6.20 9.94
C LEU A 97 -14.23 5.01 9.28
N PRO A 98 -14.64 3.75 9.53
CA PRO A 98 -14.00 2.58 8.92
C PRO A 98 -13.90 2.67 7.39
N ARG A 99 -14.92 3.26 6.73
CA ARG A 99 -14.94 3.49 5.28
C ARG A 99 -13.79 4.38 4.77
N ASP A 100 -13.28 5.26 5.62
CA ASP A 100 -12.20 6.23 5.34
C ASP A 100 -10.83 5.69 5.80
N ILE A 101 -10.74 4.39 6.11
CA ILE A 101 -9.49 3.67 6.35
C ILE A 101 -9.26 2.70 5.17
N LEU A 102 -8.16 2.88 4.46
CA LEU A 102 -7.74 2.04 3.33
C LEU A 102 -6.54 1.21 3.76
N ILE A 103 -6.60 -0.11 3.60
CA ILE A 103 -5.48 -1.01 3.88
C ILE A 103 -5.08 -1.69 2.57
N SER A 104 -3.83 -1.52 2.14
CA SER A 104 -3.23 -2.20 1.00
C SER A 104 -2.13 -3.16 1.45
N SER A 105 -1.78 -4.09 0.56
CA SER A 105 -0.71 -5.06 0.77
C SER A 105 0.32 -4.93 -0.35
N THR A 106 1.60 -5.06 -0.02
CA THR A 106 2.70 -5.00 -1.00
C THR A 106 2.82 -6.25 -1.88
N HIS A 107 1.96 -7.23 -1.61
CA HIS A 107 1.90 -8.53 -2.26
C HIS A 107 3.17 -9.38 -2.06
N THR A 108 3.83 -9.25 -0.91
CA THR A 108 5.05 -10.04 -0.59
C THR A 108 4.75 -11.49 -0.23
N HIS A 109 5.44 -12.42 -0.89
CA HIS A 109 5.39 -13.86 -0.59
C HIS A 109 6.35 -14.32 0.54
N GLY A 110 6.98 -13.36 1.23
CA GLY A 110 7.82 -13.59 2.40
C GLY A 110 7.12 -13.35 3.74
N GLY A 111 5.90 -12.81 3.71
CA GLY A 111 5.15 -12.40 4.91
C GLY A 111 4.25 -13.49 5.52
N PRO A 112 3.55 -13.17 6.62
CA PRO A 112 2.64 -14.09 7.30
C PRO A 112 1.48 -14.54 6.39
N SER A 113 0.98 -15.75 6.65
CA SER A 113 -0.16 -16.33 5.93
C SER A 113 -1.48 -15.74 6.40
N LEU A 114 -1.94 -14.71 5.69
CA LEU A 114 -3.15 -13.94 6.02
C LEU A 114 -4.27 -14.10 5.00
N LEU A 115 -4.07 -14.89 3.94
CA LEU A 115 -5.02 -15.08 2.85
C LEU A 115 -5.05 -16.55 2.42
N LYS A 116 -6.25 -17.12 2.32
CA LYS A 116 -6.45 -18.49 1.91
C LYS A 116 -6.39 -18.60 0.39
N THR A 117 -5.17 -18.78 -0.13
CA THR A 117 -4.92 -18.90 -1.58
C THR A 117 -5.21 -20.29 -2.14
N ASN A 118 -5.18 -21.33 -1.30
CA ASN A 118 -5.59 -22.70 -1.66
C ASN A 118 -5.91 -23.53 -0.40
N TYR A 119 -6.39 -24.77 -0.59
CA TYR A 119 -6.78 -25.67 0.51
C TYR A 119 -5.63 -26.14 1.40
N LEU A 120 -4.39 -26.11 0.89
CA LEU A 120 -3.21 -26.58 1.61
C LEU A 120 -2.60 -25.49 2.49
N MET A 121 -2.85 -24.21 2.20
CA MET A 121 -2.28 -23.07 2.92
C MET A 121 -3.08 -22.74 4.18
N PRO A 122 -2.52 -22.99 5.39
CA PRO A 122 -3.17 -22.59 6.64
C PRO A 122 -3.04 -21.09 6.87
N LEU A 123 -4.06 -20.49 7.48
CA LEU A 123 -4.00 -19.12 7.99
C LEU A 123 -3.23 -19.10 9.31
N ASP A 124 -2.43 -18.06 9.52
CA ASP A 124 -1.75 -17.81 10.79
C ASP A 124 -2.68 -17.08 11.77
N THR A 125 -3.60 -17.82 12.37
CA THR A 125 -4.61 -17.26 13.29
C THR A 125 -4.00 -16.65 14.56
N ALA A 126 -2.85 -17.16 15.00
CA ALA A 126 -2.12 -16.60 16.14
C ALA A 126 -1.59 -15.21 15.79
N TYR A 127 -0.88 -15.09 14.67
CA TYR A 127 -0.39 -13.81 14.19
C TYR A 127 -1.53 -12.81 13.90
N MET A 128 -2.66 -13.26 13.33
CA MET A 128 -3.83 -12.40 13.09
C MET A 128 -4.37 -11.75 14.38
N LYS A 129 -4.28 -12.44 15.51
CA LYS A 129 -4.71 -11.92 16.81
C LYS A 129 -3.80 -10.79 17.28
N ASP A 130 -2.49 -10.94 17.07
CA ASP A 130 -1.48 -9.95 17.48
C ASP A 130 -1.42 -8.76 16.52
N LEU A 131 -1.77 -8.97 15.25
CA LEU A 131 -1.83 -7.90 14.26
C LEU A 131 -2.85 -6.80 14.64
N LEU A 132 -4.00 -7.16 15.19
CA LEU A 132 -5.07 -6.21 15.51
C LEU A 132 -4.61 -5.07 16.45
N PRO A 133 -4.03 -5.33 17.64
CA PRO A 133 -3.53 -4.26 18.50
C PRO A 133 -2.39 -3.45 17.86
N TRP A 134 -1.56 -4.06 17.00
CA TRP A 134 -0.50 -3.32 16.28
C TRP A 134 -1.06 -2.31 15.28
N MET A 135 -2.08 -2.71 14.51
CA MET A 135 -2.74 -1.83 13.55
C MET A 135 -3.50 -0.69 14.24
N VAL A 136 -4.11 -0.97 15.40
CA VAL A 136 -4.72 0.07 16.25
C VAL A 136 -3.66 1.05 16.77
N ALA A 137 -2.52 0.56 17.24
CA ALA A 137 -1.43 1.42 17.69
C ALA A 137 -0.91 2.31 16.55
N LEU A 138 -0.66 1.73 15.37
CA LEU A 138 -0.27 2.45 14.16
C LEU A 138 -1.24 3.59 13.84
N ALA A 139 -2.54 3.31 13.83
CA ALA A 139 -3.55 4.32 13.53
C ALA A 139 -3.52 5.49 14.53
N LYS A 140 -3.39 5.19 15.84
CA LYS A 140 -3.29 6.21 16.89
C LYS A 140 -2.02 7.03 16.77
N GLU A 141 -0.89 6.38 16.48
CA GLU A 141 0.41 7.03 16.28
C GLU A 141 0.35 7.98 15.07
N ALA A 142 -0.21 7.53 13.93
CA ALA A 142 -0.36 8.36 12.74
C ALA A 142 -1.27 9.59 12.99
N VAL A 143 -2.39 9.41 13.70
CA VAL A 143 -3.28 10.53 14.06
C VAL A 143 -2.60 11.50 15.03
N ALA A 144 -1.86 11.00 16.03
CA ALA A 144 -1.15 11.84 17.00
C ALA A 144 0.01 12.63 16.36
N ALA A 145 0.64 12.08 15.32
CA ALA A 145 1.71 12.74 14.57
C ALA A 145 1.19 13.80 13.56
N ALA A 146 -0.12 14.03 13.48
CA ALA A 146 -0.70 14.91 12.47
C ALA A 146 -0.28 16.37 12.66
N GLN A 147 0.40 16.93 11.65
CA GLN A 147 0.86 18.31 11.62
C GLN A 147 0.43 19.03 10.33
N PRO A 148 0.30 20.37 10.32
CA PRO A 148 -0.01 21.11 9.11
C PRO A 148 1.01 20.85 8.00
N GLY A 149 0.54 20.57 6.78
CA GLY A 149 1.40 20.24 5.66
C GLY A 149 0.72 20.43 4.30
N LYS A 150 1.47 20.09 3.26
CA LYS A 150 1.02 20.07 1.86
C LYS A 150 1.29 18.70 1.28
N ILE A 151 0.44 18.29 0.35
CA ILE A 151 0.66 17.12 -0.49
C ILE A 151 1.05 17.56 -1.90
N GLY A 152 1.88 16.75 -2.54
CA GLY A 152 2.21 16.84 -3.95
C GLY A 152 2.24 15.44 -4.55
N TRP A 153 2.27 15.35 -5.87
CA TRP A 153 2.43 14.09 -6.57
C TRP A 153 3.31 14.28 -7.81
N ALA A 154 3.94 13.21 -8.25
CA ALA A 154 4.71 13.13 -9.48
C ALA A 154 4.53 11.74 -10.11
N GLU A 155 4.85 11.66 -11.38
CA GLU A 155 4.78 10.43 -12.15
C GLU A 155 6.07 10.23 -12.93
N GLY A 156 6.46 8.97 -13.10
CA GLY A 156 7.56 8.58 -13.98
C GLY A 156 7.36 7.18 -14.53
N GLU A 157 8.18 6.79 -15.50
CA GLU A 157 8.16 5.47 -16.09
C GLU A 157 9.44 4.71 -15.78
N THR A 158 9.33 3.44 -15.41
CA THR A 158 10.47 2.53 -15.30
C THR A 158 10.05 1.08 -15.54
N GLN A 159 10.85 0.35 -16.31
CA GLN A 159 10.61 -1.05 -16.63
C GLN A 159 11.19 -1.94 -15.52
N ILE A 160 10.34 -2.42 -14.62
CA ILE A 160 10.73 -3.27 -13.49
C ILE A 160 10.18 -4.70 -13.65
N GLY A 161 8.93 -4.82 -14.10
CA GLY A 161 8.26 -6.11 -14.31
C GLY A 161 8.27 -6.53 -15.77
N TYR A 162 7.58 -7.64 -16.05
CA TYR A 162 7.11 -8.00 -17.38
C TYR A 162 5.94 -8.98 -17.19
N ASN A 163 5.08 -9.11 -18.19
CA ASN A 163 4.00 -10.08 -18.14
C ASN A 163 4.54 -11.51 -18.23
N ARG A 164 4.36 -12.30 -17.17
CA ARG A 164 4.83 -13.70 -17.10
C ARG A 164 4.00 -14.71 -17.91
N ARG A 165 2.94 -14.27 -18.60
CA ARG A 165 2.06 -15.11 -19.43
C ARG A 165 2.42 -14.96 -20.90
N LEU A 166 2.96 -16.03 -21.46
CA LEU A 166 3.32 -16.13 -22.87
C LEU A 166 2.14 -16.67 -23.67
N THR A 167 1.95 -16.13 -24.88
CA THR A 167 0.99 -16.60 -25.87
C THR A 167 1.69 -17.45 -26.93
N TRP A 168 0.99 -18.46 -27.42
CA TRP A 168 1.45 -19.37 -28.46
C TRP A 168 0.66 -19.20 -29.75
N ALA A 169 1.23 -19.62 -30.88
CA ALA A 169 0.64 -19.45 -32.21
C ALA A 169 -0.73 -20.15 -32.38
N ASP A 170 -1.01 -21.17 -31.56
CA ASP A 170 -2.30 -21.87 -31.50
C ASP A 170 -3.35 -21.16 -30.63
N GLY A 171 -3.00 -20.00 -30.05
CA GLY A 171 -3.85 -19.23 -29.14
C GLY A 171 -3.85 -19.75 -27.69
N SER A 172 -3.03 -20.76 -27.35
CA SER A 172 -2.87 -21.21 -25.98
C SER A 172 -1.89 -20.31 -25.20
N HIS A 173 -1.87 -20.46 -23.87
CA HIS A 173 -1.11 -19.60 -22.97
C HIS A 173 -0.40 -20.41 -21.88
N SER A 174 0.74 -19.92 -21.39
CA SER A 174 1.40 -20.52 -20.23
C SER A 174 2.10 -19.48 -19.34
N MET A 175 2.11 -19.73 -18.03
CA MET A 175 2.91 -18.95 -17.09
C MET A 175 4.36 -19.46 -17.11
N HIS A 176 5.32 -18.54 -17.17
CA HIS A 176 6.76 -18.85 -17.17
C HIS A 176 7.19 -19.81 -18.30
N GLY A 177 6.54 -19.70 -19.46
CA GLY A 177 6.90 -20.45 -20.67
C GLY A 177 8.28 -20.04 -21.22
N ASP A 178 8.81 -20.88 -22.09
CA ASP A 178 10.07 -20.61 -22.80
C ASP A 178 9.83 -19.73 -24.03
N ALA A 179 10.25 -18.45 -23.94
CA ALA A 179 10.12 -17.48 -25.02
C ALA A 179 11.02 -17.77 -26.24
N SER A 180 11.92 -18.76 -26.17
CA SER A 180 12.75 -19.19 -27.31
C SER A 180 12.03 -20.17 -28.26
N ARG A 181 10.84 -20.66 -27.86
CA ARG A 181 10.04 -21.55 -28.70
C ARG A 181 9.65 -20.87 -30.02
N LYS A 182 9.67 -21.67 -31.10
CA LYS A 182 9.34 -21.19 -32.46
C LYS A 182 7.91 -20.69 -32.62
N ASP A 183 7.00 -21.17 -31.79
CA ASP A 183 5.58 -20.80 -31.79
C ASP A 183 5.25 -19.71 -30.77
N PHE A 184 6.25 -19.03 -30.20
CA PHE A 184 6.04 -17.87 -29.35
C PHE A 184 5.37 -16.74 -30.14
N ALA A 185 4.21 -16.29 -29.66
CA ALA A 185 3.38 -15.27 -30.31
C ALA A 185 3.37 -13.93 -29.56
N GLY A 186 4.00 -13.85 -28.38
CA GLY A 186 4.10 -12.63 -27.59
C GLY A 186 3.70 -12.81 -26.13
N LEU A 187 3.56 -11.69 -25.41
CA LEU A 187 3.01 -11.65 -24.06
C LEU A 187 1.52 -11.32 -24.12
N GLU A 188 0.73 -11.90 -23.21
CA GLU A 188 -0.74 -11.87 -23.30
C GLU A 188 -1.36 -10.50 -23.07
N GLY A 189 -0.69 -9.61 -22.33
CA GLY A 189 -1.28 -8.36 -21.88
C GLY A 189 -0.30 -7.20 -21.94
N PRO A 190 -0.81 -5.98 -21.77
CA PRO A 190 0.03 -4.79 -21.72
C PRO A 190 0.99 -4.87 -20.54
N ASP A 191 2.10 -4.17 -20.69
CA ASP A 191 2.97 -3.82 -19.57
C ASP A 191 2.61 -2.41 -19.11
N ASP A 192 2.75 -2.15 -17.81
CA ASP A 192 2.48 -0.85 -17.22
C ASP A 192 3.73 -0.31 -16.55
N PRO A 193 4.57 0.47 -17.26
CA PRO A 193 5.78 1.03 -16.69
C PRO A 193 5.51 2.26 -15.81
N GLN A 194 4.26 2.71 -15.66
CA GLN A 194 3.92 3.96 -14.99
C GLN A 194 4.03 3.83 -13.46
N HIS A 195 4.64 4.83 -12.83
CA HIS A 195 4.84 4.89 -11.38
C HIS A 195 4.36 6.22 -10.85
N LEU A 196 3.37 6.19 -9.97
CA LEU A 196 2.90 7.36 -9.25
C LEU A 196 3.67 7.47 -7.92
N ALA A 197 4.02 8.70 -7.57
CA ALA A 197 4.63 9.06 -6.31
C ALA A 197 3.81 10.19 -5.68
N MET A 198 3.47 10.08 -4.39
CA MET A 198 2.85 11.17 -3.63
C MET A 198 3.75 11.55 -2.44
N PHE A 199 3.78 12.83 -2.11
CA PHE A 199 4.69 13.42 -1.13
C PHE A 199 3.90 14.21 -0.11
N ALA A 200 4.35 14.18 1.14
CA ALA A 200 3.94 15.14 2.15
C ALA A 200 5.14 15.96 2.62
N ALA A 201 4.97 17.28 2.65
CA ALA A 201 5.97 18.22 3.10
C ALA A 201 5.37 19.25 4.06
N ASP A 202 6.20 19.77 4.95
CA ASP A 202 5.81 20.89 5.80
C ASP A 202 5.65 22.18 4.96
N PHE A 203 5.19 23.26 5.59
CA PHE A 203 5.04 24.53 4.86
C PHE A 203 6.35 25.18 4.42
N LYS A 204 7.50 24.70 4.92
CA LYS A 204 8.84 25.11 4.49
C LYS A 204 9.37 24.26 3.32
N GLY A 205 8.59 23.26 2.87
CA GLY A 205 8.96 22.36 1.79
C GLY A 205 9.86 21.20 2.20
N LYS A 206 10.08 20.98 3.50
CA LYS A 206 10.81 19.79 3.97
C LYS A 206 9.90 18.57 3.87
N PRO A 207 10.24 17.55 3.06
CA PRO A 207 9.47 16.32 3.00
C PRO A 207 9.60 15.56 4.33
N PHE A 208 8.50 14.97 4.78
CA PHE A 208 8.49 14.05 5.92
C PHE A 208 7.77 12.72 5.61
N VAL A 209 7.09 12.64 4.46
CA VAL A 209 6.54 11.38 3.93
C VAL A 209 6.81 11.29 2.43
N TYR A 210 7.24 10.11 1.99
CA TYR A 210 7.29 9.71 0.59
C TYR A 210 6.47 8.45 0.38
N THR A 211 5.69 8.46 -0.69
CA THR A 211 4.77 7.38 -1.02
C THR A 211 5.00 7.05 -2.46
N LEU A 212 5.25 5.78 -2.74
CA LEU A 212 5.24 5.25 -4.09
C LEU A 212 3.96 4.41 -4.16
N PRO A 213 2.79 5.00 -4.49
CA PRO A 213 1.63 4.22 -4.91
C PRO A 213 2.01 3.47 -6.18
N GLN A 214 2.61 2.30 -5.99
CA GLN A 214 2.92 1.37 -7.05
C GLN A 214 1.65 0.59 -7.35
N TYR A 215 0.83 1.11 -8.26
CA TYR A 215 -0.23 0.32 -8.89
C TYR A 215 0.39 -0.47 -10.04
N TYR A 216 1.28 -1.43 -9.73
CA TYR A 216 1.93 -2.26 -10.74
C TYR A 216 1.37 -3.68 -10.66
N PRO A 217 0.86 -4.29 -11.74
CA PRO A 217 0.42 -5.69 -11.75
C PRO A 217 1.61 -6.65 -11.87
N SER A 218 2.58 -6.59 -10.94
CA SER A 218 3.71 -7.52 -10.86
C SER A 218 3.78 -8.19 -9.48
N HIS A 219 4.22 -9.45 -9.46
CA HIS A 219 4.43 -10.17 -8.21
C HIS A 219 5.59 -9.52 -7.43
N ASN A 220 5.33 -9.11 -6.18
CA ASN A 220 6.28 -8.59 -5.18
C ASN A 220 6.84 -7.14 -5.34
N PHE A 221 6.08 -6.14 -5.80
CA PHE A 221 6.55 -4.74 -5.76
C PHE A 221 5.60 -3.78 -5.02
N LEU A 222 5.87 -3.69 -3.71
CA LEU A 222 5.83 -2.59 -2.73
C LEU A 222 5.03 -1.30 -3.04
N CYS A 223 3.80 -1.22 -2.51
CA CYS A 223 3.30 0.03 -1.92
C CYS A 223 4.06 0.33 -0.61
N ARG A 224 5.38 0.57 -0.60
CA ARG A 224 6.10 0.92 0.64
C ARG A 224 6.11 2.43 0.82
N TRP A 225 5.75 2.88 2.02
CA TRP A 225 5.71 4.28 2.40
C TRP A 225 6.94 4.51 3.26
N CYS A 226 7.83 5.39 2.83
CA CYS A 226 9.05 5.71 3.56
C CYS A 226 8.85 7.05 4.27
N PHE A 227 9.11 7.07 5.57
CA PHE A 227 9.07 8.26 6.39
C PHE A 227 10.48 8.66 6.79
N PHE A 228 10.76 9.96 6.82
CA PHE A 228 12.04 10.49 7.24
C PHE A 228 11.92 11.03 8.66
N SER A 229 12.79 10.54 9.55
CA SER A 229 12.99 11.07 10.91
C SER A 229 13.84 12.35 10.87
#